data_AF-A0A838VYX8-F1
#
_entry.id   AF-A0A838VYX8-F1
#
_cell.length_a   1.000
_cell.length_b   1.000
_cell.length_c   1.000
_cell.angle_alpha   90.00
_cell.angle_beta   90.00
_cell.angle_gamma   90.00
#
_symmetry.space_group_name_H-M   'P 1'
#
loop_
_entity.id
_entity.type
_entity.pdbx_description
1 polymer ?
#
loop_
_entity_poly.entity_id
_entity_poly.type
_entity_poly.pdbx_seq_one_letter_code
_entity_poly.pdbx_strand_id
1 'polypeptide(L)'
;MTDLFTKVYATSSISDILDSLLDALPFFGDADPLPNQPSSSSSPSSPPQSPRAPSLTADSPAGCSQSKISSIKASGYDGDNVPKNTVDKNYNTRWADNGIGSFIQYKLESSDIICRIDIAWHKGDVRTSDFTVSVSKDGSKFVKVLSSESSGETIYLERYIIPDSALAAKYVRITVNGNTENDWASITEVRILSQSSPPSGNHTLVYDLTSSETRTILPIQMKLPDGTWSQPVKYNFDTGASLPTDVAPEFLSAFGYGPDGVGSDPSKRITLPGKIKIVGLDGEFDLPVMVQDKAHYDLFRDQPPPIRYPLLRVADILTEVSMVFTNEETTIRLRDVPIPELADISKLISLPDLQRRDGTPTSGYQWMRVDFINPSTGGAIEDWFGLNTGDDKLVLKKQSVADVLQLPLTRTSSCNYDSESTIVFKEASKPAKLDSAPVQVREETCQFARGGEPRNFGGGPAFLSEYTLILWDMHRALLPV
;
A
#
# COMPACT_ATOMS: atom_id res chain seq x y z
N MET A 1 69.08 -18.54 -45.58
CA MET A 1 69.55 -19.87 -46.03
C MET A 1 69.51 -20.76 -44.78
N THR A 2 68.68 -21.81 -44.77
CA THR A 2 68.90 -23.16 -44.13
C THR A 2 69.52 -23.21 -42.72
N ASP A 3 69.14 -24.02 -41.72
CA ASP A 3 68.22 -25.15 -41.54
C ASP A 3 68.32 -25.60 -40.06
N LEU A 4 67.34 -26.35 -39.56
CA LEU A 4 67.43 -27.51 -38.64
C LEU A 4 67.96 -27.47 -37.16
N PHE A 5 67.11 -28.02 -36.26
CA PHE A 5 67.29 -28.88 -35.05
C PHE A 5 68.02 -28.40 -33.76
N THR A 6 67.32 -28.46 -32.59
CA THR A 6 67.35 -29.58 -31.57
C THR A 6 66.73 -29.13 -30.22
N LYS A 7 65.94 -30.02 -29.57
CA LYS A 7 65.34 -29.88 -28.21
C LYS A 7 66.37 -30.17 -27.08
N VAL A 8 66.21 -29.56 -25.89
CA VAL A 8 65.98 -30.22 -24.57
C VAL A 8 66.17 -29.25 -23.37
N TYR A 9 65.05 -29.06 -22.64
CA TYR A 9 64.81 -28.86 -21.20
C TYR A 9 65.36 -27.66 -20.38
N ALA A 10 64.39 -26.83 -19.94
CA ALA A 10 64.04 -26.51 -18.53
C ALA A 10 64.24 -25.07 -18.01
N THR A 11 63.14 -24.57 -17.44
CA THR A 11 62.95 -23.53 -16.41
C THR A 11 62.99 -22.02 -16.75
N SER A 12 61.89 -21.39 -16.31
CA SER A 12 61.69 -20.03 -15.78
C SER A 12 61.60 -18.79 -16.70
N SER A 13 60.41 -18.16 -16.60
CA SER A 13 60.09 -16.73 -16.53
C SER A 13 60.14 -15.85 -17.79
N ILE A 14 58.96 -15.29 -18.14
CA ILE A 14 58.67 -14.34 -19.22
C ILE A 14 58.86 -12.91 -18.69
N SER A 15 60.09 -12.52 -18.38
CA SER A 15 60.39 -11.13 -17.96
C SER A 15 61.53 -10.45 -18.71
N ASP A 16 62.25 -11.14 -19.60
CA ASP A 16 63.49 -10.61 -20.19
C ASP A 16 63.46 -10.44 -21.73
N ILE A 17 62.28 -10.27 -22.36
CA ILE A 17 62.17 -10.08 -23.83
C ILE A 17 61.47 -8.76 -24.18
N LEU A 18 61.72 -7.67 -23.43
CA LEU A 18 61.09 -6.38 -23.75
C LEU A 18 62.01 -5.16 -23.56
N ASP A 19 63.32 -5.32 -23.74
CA ASP A 19 64.28 -4.21 -23.64
C ASP A 19 65.28 -4.12 -24.82
N SER A 20 64.88 -4.54 -26.02
CA SER A 20 65.75 -4.50 -27.20
C SER A 20 64.97 -4.21 -28.48
N LEU A 21 64.42 -3.00 -28.61
CA LEU A 21 64.10 -2.39 -29.92
C LEU A 21 63.78 -0.89 -29.77
N LEU A 22 64.74 -0.13 -29.26
CA LEU A 22 64.81 1.33 -29.41
C LEU A 22 66.09 1.61 -30.22
N ASP A 23 65.96 2.00 -31.48
CA ASP A 23 66.86 2.90 -32.23
C ASP A 23 66.70 2.75 -33.75
N ALA A 24 65.88 3.62 -34.35
CA ALA A 24 66.04 4.06 -35.74
C ALA A 24 65.26 5.38 -35.96
N LEU A 25 66.01 6.49 -36.05
CA LEU A 25 65.64 7.88 -36.37
C LEU A 25 65.07 8.03 -37.83
N PRO A 26 64.64 9.22 -38.36
CA PRO A 26 64.75 10.60 -37.84
C PRO A 26 63.52 11.55 -38.02
N PHE A 27 63.69 12.73 -37.39
CA PHE A 27 62.93 13.98 -37.39
C PHE A 27 62.85 14.76 -38.73
N PHE A 28 61.75 15.51 -38.93
CA PHE A 28 61.57 16.91 -39.44
C PHE A 28 60.05 17.22 -39.36
N GLY A 29 59.45 18.35 -39.00
CA GLY A 29 59.82 19.72 -38.61
C GLY A 29 58.49 20.49 -38.33
N ASP A 30 58.56 21.61 -37.63
CA ASP A 30 57.46 22.37 -36.97
C ASP A 30 56.33 22.94 -37.86
N ALA A 31 55.09 22.98 -37.32
CA ALA A 31 54.10 24.07 -37.49
C ALA A 31 52.87 23.94 -36.53
N ASP A 32 52.74 24.91 -35.61
CA ASP A 32 51.64 25.46 -34.77
C ASP A 32 50.39 24.66 -34.29
N PRO A 33 49.82 25.03 -33.11
CA PRO A 33 48.87 24.20 -32.36
C PRO A 33 47.38 24.53 -32.65
N LEU A 34 46.53 23.51 -32.67
CA LEU A 34 45.07 23.62 -32.58
C LEU A 34 44.57 23.09 -31.22
N PRO A 35 43.45 23.62 -30.69
CA PRO A 35 43.14 23.60 -29.27
C PRO A 35 42.51 22.29 -28.76
N ASN A 36 42.75 22.03 -27.47
CA ASN A 36 42.25 20.96 -26.63
C ASN A 36 40.82 20.47 -26.94
N GLN A 37 40.71 19.17 -27.23
CA GLN A 37 39.49 18.39 -27.05
C GLN A 37 39.82 17.21 -26.10
N PRO A 38 39.15 17.05 -24.95
CA PRO A 38 39.45 15.95 -24.03
C PRO A 38 38.99 14.61 -24.61
N SER A 39 39.87 13.62 -24.48
CA SER A 39 39.71 12.23 -24.86
C SER A 39 38.61 11.53 -24.07
N SER A 40 37.66 10.94 -24.76
CA SER A 40 36.76 9.91 -24.23
C SER A 40 37.50 8.56 -24.22
N SER A 41 37.94 8.12 -23.04
CA SER A 41 38.46 6.77 -22.84
C SER A 41 37.29 5.77 -22.82
N SER A 42 37.14 4.99 -23.89
CA SER A 42 36.33 3.77 -23.87
C SER A 42 37.05 2.70 -23.06
N SER A 43 36.43 2.26 -21.96
CA SER A 43 36.86 1.07 -21.23
C SER A 43 36.47 -0.21 -22.00
N PRO A 44 37.20 -1.32 -21.89
CA PRO A 44 36.87 -2.55 -22.59
C PRO A 44 35.61 -3.19 -22.01
N SER A 45 34.73 -3.68 -22.87
CA SER A 45 33.55 -4.46 -22.49
C SER A 45 33.93 -5.77 -21.82
N SER A 46 33.28 -6.05 -20.69
CA SER A 46 33.35 -7.33 -19.97
C SER A 46 32.87 -8.49 -20.86
N PRO A 47 33.41 -9.72 -20.71
CA PRO A 47 32.91 -10.89 -21.44
C PRO A 47 31.46 -11.23 -21.01
N PRO A 48 30.65 -11.86 -21.89
CA PRO A 48 29.26 -12.18 -21.59
C PRO A 48 29.17 -13.08 -20.36
N GLN A 49 28.45 -12.61 -19.33
CA GLN A 49 28.18 -13.40 -18.14
C GLN A 49 27.22 -14.55 -18.49
N SER A 50 27.53 -15.75 -18.01
CA SER A 50 26.60 -16.90 -18.06
C SER A 50 25.31 -16.55 -17.29
N PRO A 51 24.11 -16.92 -17.78
CA PRO A 51 22.85 -16.58 -17.13
C PRO A 51 22.84 -17.12 -15.70
N ARG A 52 22.93 -16.23 -14.72
CA ARG A 52 22.94 -16.58 -13.30
C ARG A 52 21.50 -16.67 -12.83
N ALA A 53 21.16 -17.76 -12.14
CA ALA A 53 19.86 -17.85 -11.48
C ALA A 53 19.76 -16.76 -10.40
N PRO A 54 18.71 -15.93 -10.39
CA PRO A 54 18.51 -14.93 -9.35
C PRO A 54 18.33 -15.63 -8.00
N SER A 55 18.88 -15.03 -6.93
CA SER A 55 18.70 -15.53 -5.57
C SER A 55 17.25 -15.34 -5.14
N LEU A 56 16.48 -16.42 -5.05
CA LEU A 56 15.06 -16.42 -4.67
C LEU A 56 14.80 -16.14 -3.17
N THR A 57 15.73 -15.49 -2.47
CA THR A 57 15.75 -15.33 -1.00
C THR A 57 15.29 -13.96 -0.49
N ALA A 58 14.79 -13.06 -1.34
CA ALA A 58 14.15 -11.83 -0.87
C ALA A 58 12.73 -12.14 -0.32
N ASP A 59 12.50 -11.77 0.93
CA ASP A 59 11.30 -11.88 1.78
C ASP A 59 10.05 -12.46 1.11
N SER A 60 9.71 -13.71 1.48
CA SER A 60 8.36 -14.22 1.24
C SER A 60 7.46 -13.72 2.36
N PRO A 61 6.26 -13.18 2.07
CA PRO A 61 5.25 -12.97 3.10
C PRO A 61 5.05 -14.30 3.87
N ALA A 62 5.07 -14.25 5.20
CA ALA A 62 4.89 -15.42 6.04
C ALA A 62 3.56 -16.12 5.69
N GLY A 63 3.57 -17.46 5.55
CA GLY A 63 2.36 -18.26 5.28
C GLY A 63 2.08 -18.64 3.81
N CYS A 64 2.84 -18.11 2.84
CA CYS A 64 2.64 -18.44 1.43
C CYS A 64 3.33 -19.75 1.01
N SER A 65 2.61 -20.61 0.28
CA SER A 65 3.10 -21.89 -0.24
C SER A 65 2.74 -22.05 -1.72
N GLN A 66 3.43 -22.95 -2.44
CA GLN A 66 3.14 -23.16 -3.86
C GLN A 66 1.74 -23.77 -4.05
N SER A 67 0.90 -23.08 -4.82
CA SER A 67 -0.47 -23.50 -5.13
C SER A 67 -0.47 -24.71 -6.07
N LYS A 68 -1.47 -25.58 -5.90
CA LYS A 68 -1.72 -26.68 -6.84
C LYS A 68 -2.58 -26.20 -8.00
N ILE A 69 -2.11 -26.46 -9.21
CA ILE A 69 -2.79 -26.10 -10.46
C ILE A 69 -3.64 -27.28 -10.92
N SER A 70 -4.96 -27.08 -10.97
CA SER A 70 -5.94 -28.09 -11.37
C SER A 70 -6.13 -28.18 -12.89
N SER A 71 -6.02 -27.06 -13.61
CA SER A 71 -6.12 -27.04 -15.07
C SER A 71 -5.48 -25.78 -15.65
N ILE A 72 -5.01 -25.86 -16.89
CA ILE A 72 -4.40 -24.75 -17.63
C ILE A 72 -5.18 -24.55 -18.94
N LYS A 73 -5.49 -23.30 -19.26
CA LYS A 73 -6.05 -22.86 -20.55
C LYS A 73 -5.18 -21.76 -21.12
N ALA A 74 -5.18 -21.58 -22.43
CA ALA A 74 -4.53 -20.44 -23.07
C ALA A 74 -5.39 -19.91 -24.22
N SER A 75 -5.06 -18.71 -24.72
CA SER A 75 -5.64 -18.14 -25.94
C SER A 75 -5.42 -19.03 -27.18
N GLY A 76 -4.26 -19.69 -27.22
CA GLY A 76 -3.80 -20.53 -28.31
C GLY A 76 -2.46 -21.17 -27.95
N TYR A 77 -1.88 -21.91 -28.88
CA TYR A 77 -0.51 -22.39 -28.81
C TYR A 77 0.03 -22.77 -30.20
N ASP A 78 1.36 -22.74 -30.35
CA ASP A 78 2.05 -23.14 -31.58
C ASP A 78 2.71 -24.51 -31.46
N GLY A 79 2.25 -25.48 -32.27
CA GLY A 79 2.83 -26.82 -32.36
C GLY A 79 2.94 -27.54 -31.00
N ASP A 80 4.16 -27.95 -30.65
CA ASP A 80 4.46 -28.64 -29.38
C ASP A 80 4.58 -27.68 -28.18
N ASN A 81 4.46 -26.36 -28.38
CA ASN A 81 4.58 -25.35 -27.33
C ASN A 81 3.27 -25.18 -26.54
N VAL A 82 2.75 -26.28 -26.00
CA VAL A 82 1.45 -26.34 -25.34
C VAL A 82 1.46 -25.68 -23.94
N PRO A 83 0.30 -25.24 -23.42
CA PRO A 83 0.21 -24.59 -22.10
C PRO A 83 0.74 -25.41 -20.93
N LYS A 84 0.74 -26.74 -21.04
CA LYS A 84 1.23 -27.65 -19.98
C LYS A 84 2.73 -27.53 -19.75
N ASN A 85 3.47 -27.05 -20.74
CA ASN A 85 4.92 -26.91 -20.64
C ASN A 85 5.35 -25.87 -19.61
N THR A 86 4.45 -24.99 -19.13
CA THR A 86 4.79 -23.96 -18.14
C THR A 86 4.86 -24.46 -16.70
N VAL A 87 4.60 -25.73 -16.44
CA VAL A 87 4.56 -26.31 -15.09
C VAL A 87 5.24 -27.70 -15.02
N ASP A 88 6.02 -28.05 -16.03
CA ASP A 88 6.64 -29.37 -16.17
C ASP A 88 8.04 -29.47 -15.52
N LYS A 89 8.52 -28.34 -14.98
CA LYS A 89 9.82 -28.10 -14.37
C LYS A 89 10.98 -28.18 -15.36
N ASN A 90 10.74 -27.90 -16.64
CA ASN A 90 11.75 -27.96 -17.69
C ASN A 90 11.84 -26.62 -18.45
N TYR A 91 12.88 -25.84 -18.17
CA TYR A 91 13.13 -24.55 -18.84
C TYR A 91 13.40 -24.65 -20.36
N ASN A 92 13.56 -25.85 -20.91
CA ASN A 92 13.76 -26.07 -22.36
C ASN A 92 12.44 -26.24 -23.13
N THR A 93 11.34 -26.49 -22.44
CA THR A 93 9.99 -26.51 -23.01
C THR A 93 9.31 -25.18 -22.70
N ARG A 94 8.30 -24.80 -23.50
CA ARG A 94 7.57 -23.54 -23.32
C ARG A 94 6.13 -23.67 -23.77
N TRP A 95 5.28 -22.81 -23.22
CA TRP A 95 4.09 -22.38 -23.93
C TRP A 95 4.46 -21.23 -24.87
N ALA A 96 3.92 -21.23 -26.09
CA ALA A 96 4.09 -20.11 -27.01
C ALA A 96 2.83 -19.89 -27.84
N ASP A 97 2.45 -18.62 -27.99
CA ASP A 97 1.33 -18.17 -28.81
C ASP A 97 1.69 -16.83 -29.46
N ASN A 98 1.26 -16.61 -30.70
CA ASN A 98 1.64 -15.43 -31.46
C ASN A 98 0.54 -14.36 -31.40
N GLY A 99 0.89 -13.17 -30.90
CA GLY A 99 0.02 -12.00 -30.92
C GLY A 99 -0.02 -11.29 -29.56
N ILE A 100 -0.05 -9.95 -29.60
CA ILE A 100 -0.24 -9.10 -28.44
C ILE A 100 -1.56 -9.45 -27.76
N GLY A 101 -1.53 -9.63 -26.44
CA GLY A 101 -2.70 -9.99 -25.65
C GLY A 101 -2.93 -11.50 -25.55
N SER A 102 -2.04 -12.33 -26.10
CA SER A 102 -2.02 -13.77 -25.85
C SER A 102 -1.92 -14.04 -24.34
N PHE A 103 -2.71 -14.99 -23.86
CA PHE A 103 -2.81 -15.24 -22.43
C PHE A 103 -2.75 -16.73 -22.09
N ILE A 104 -2.23 -17.02 -20.90
CA ILE A 104 -2.31 -18.32 -20.24
C ILE A 104 -3.01 -18.15 -18.90
N GLN A 105 -3.91 -19.08 -18.60
CA GLN A 105 -4.80 -19.06 -17.44
C GLN A 105 -4.67 -20.37 -16.66
N TYR A 106 -4.36 -20.23 -15.38
CA TYR A 106 -4.23 -21.31 -14.42
C TYR A 106 -5.46 -21.33 -13.52
N LYS A 107 -6.09 -22.49 -13.37
CA LYS A 107 -7.12 -22.74 -12.36
C LYS A 107 -6.48 -23.44 -11.17
N LEU A 108 -6.59 -22.87 -9.99
CA LEU A 108 -6.09 -23.45 -8.74
C LEU A 108 -7.11 -24.45 -8.16
N GLU A 109 -6.64 -25.41 -7.36
CA GLU A 109 -7.50 -26.36 -6.66
C GLU A 109 -8.42 -25.66 -5.64
N SER A 110 -7.83 -24.75 -4.85
CA SER A 110 -8.48 -23.90 -3.85
C SER A 110 -8.66 -22.46 -4.35
N SER A 111 -9.61 -21.74 -3.75
CA SER A 111 -9.71 -20.29 -3.92
C SER A 111 -8.86 -19.65 -2.83
N ASP A 112 -7.68 -19.18 -3.19
CA ASP A 112 -6.67 -18.74 -2.22
C ASP A 112 -6.20 -17.32 -2.51
N ILE A 113 -5.61 -16.68 -1.50
CA ILE A 113 -4.96 -15.39 -1.67
C ILE A 113 -3.65 -15.59 -2.42
N ILE A 114 -3.46 -14.92 -3.55
CA ILE A 114 -2.23 -15.00 -4.34
C ILE A 114 -1.18 -14.06 -3.77
N CYS A 115 -0.06 -14.60 -3.28
CA CYS A 115 1.01 -13.81 -2.70
C CYS A 115 2.00 -13.30 -3.74
N ARG A 116 2.39 -14.19 -4.65
CA ARG A 116 3.37 -13.89 -5.71
C ARG A 116 3.22 -14.87 -6.86
N ILE A 117 3.78 -14.47 -7.99
CA ILE A 117 4.00 -15.35 -9.13
C ILE A 117 5.48 -15.31 -9.49
N ASP A 118 6.06 -16.48 -9.70
CA ASP A 118 7.40 -16.61 -10.25
C ASP A 118 7.24 -17.06 -11.72
N ILE A 119 7.88 -16.37 -12.67
CA ILE A 119 7.75 -16.63 -14.13
C ILE A 119 9.14 -16.73 -14.74
N ALA A 120 9.36 -17.73 -15.59
CA ALA A 120 10.54 -17.83 -16.43
C ALA A 120 10.16 -17.64 -17.90
N TRP A 121 10.96 -16.85 -18.60
CA TRP A 121 10.65 -16.37 -19.94
C TRP A 121 11.53 -17.04 -20.99
N HIS A 122 10.95 -17.37 -22.14
CA HIS A 122 11.74 -17.89 -23.26
C HIS A 122 12.60 -16.78 -23.88
N LYS A 123 13.92 -17.01 -23.94
CA LYS A 123 14.95 -16.01 -24.27
C LYS A 123 14.96 -14.83 -23.27
N GLY A 124 14.61 -15.10 -22.01
CA GLY A 124 14.52 -14.08 -20.95
C GLY A 124 15.85 -13.41 -20.57
N ASP A 125 16.98 -13.82 -21.16
CA ASP A 125 18.31 -13.23 -21.06
C ASP A 125 18.72 -12.41 -22.29
N VAL A 126 17.85 -12.32 -23.30
CA VAL A 126 18.11 -11.61 -24.56
C VAL A 126 17.01 -10.60 -24.88
N ARG A 127 15.78 -10.79 -24.36
CA ARG A 127 14.65 -9.89 -24.57
C ARG A 127 13.80 -9.72 -23.31
N THR A 128 13.11 -8.59 -23.23
CA THR A 128 12.14 -8.34 -22.16
C THR A 128 10.72 -8.55 -22.69
N SER A 129 9.81 -9.02 -21.83
CA SER A 129 8.39 -9.26 -22.13
C SER A 129 7.53 -8.35 -21.27
N ASP A 130 6.64 -7.57 -21.88
CA ASP A 130 5.62 -6.78 -21.18
C ASP A 130 4.43 -7.68 -20.86
N PHE A 131 3.95 -7.66 -19.61
CA PHE A 131 2.85 -8.52 -19.20
C PHE A 131 2.00 -7.94 -18.08
N THR A 132 0.79 -8.50 -17.97
CA THR A 132 -0.12 -8.25 -16.86
C THR A 132 -0.53 -9.55 -16.18
N VAL A 133 -0.76 -9.48 -14.87
CA VAL A 133 -1.36 -10.58 -14.09
C VAL A 133 -2.73 -10.14 -13.64
N SER A 134 -3.73 -10.98 -13.87
CA SER A 134 -5.10 -10.76 -13.41
C SER A 134 -5.63 -12.01 -12.70
N VAL A 135 -6.52 -11.81 -11.73
CA VAL A 135 -7.09 -12.90 -10.93
C VAL A 135 -8.61 -12.91 -10.99
N SER A 136 -9.21 -14.07 -10.76
CA SER A 136 -10.67 -14.25 -10.78
C SER A 136 -11.14 -15.34 -9.81
N LYS A 137 -12.34 -15.18 -9.24
CA LYS A 137 -13.03 -16.23 -8.48
C LYS A 137 -13.83 -17.17 -9.39
N ASP A 138 -14.42 -16.63 -10.47
CA ASP A 138 -15.38 -17.34 -11.34
C ASP A 138 -14.80 -17.79 -12.68
N GLY A 139 -13.64 -17.25 -13.07
CA GLY A 139 -12.96 -17.56 -14.33
C GLY A 139 -13.51 -16.83 -15.55
N SER A 140 -14.41 -15.87 -15.34
CA SER A 140 -15.02 -15.03 -16.37
C SER A 140 -14.73 -13.54 -16.17
N LYS A 141 -14.76 -13.04 -14.94
CA LYS A 141 -14.46 -11.65 -14.58
C LYS A 141 -13.09 -11.57 -13.93
N PHE A 142 -12.16 -10.86 -14.55
CA PHE A 142 -10.78 -10.76 -14.09
C PHE A 142 -10.47 -9.35 -13.58
N VAL A 143 -9.80 -9.28 -12.43
CA VAL A 143 -9.26 -8.05 -11.85
C VAL A 143 -7.75 -8.07 -12.07
N LYS A 144 -7.20 -7.03 -12.70
CA LYS A 144 -5.75 -6.87 -12.89
C LYS A 144 -5.09 -6.56 -11.55
N VAL A 145 -4.07 -7.32 -11.17
CA VAL A 145 -3.35 -7.20 -9.89
C VAL A 145 -1.87 -6.83 -10.07
N LEU A 146 -1.33 -6.97 -11.28
CA LEU A 146 0.04 -6.59 -11.61
C LEU A 146 0.15 -6.17 -13.08
N SER A 147 0.99 -5.17 -13.34
CA SER A 147 1.53 -4.83 -14.67
C SER A 147 3.04 -4.71 -14.50
N SER A 148 3.82 -5.45 -15.29
CA SER A 148 5.28 -5.49 -15.12
C SER A 148 5.97 -5.90 -16.41
N GLU A 149 7.30 -5.80 -16.43
CA GLU A 149 8.16 -6.24 -17.53
C GLU A 149 9.18 -7.25 -16.97
N SER A 150 9.52 -8.28 -17.75
CA SER A 150 10.60 -9.21 -17.36
C SER A 150 11.97 -8.55 -17.44
N SER A 151 12.94 -9.06 -16.68
CA SER A 151 14.27 -8.44 -16.55
C SER A 151 15.08 -8.38 -17.84
N GLY A 152 14.96 -9.40 -18.70
CA GLY A 152 15.87 -9.53 -19.85
C GLY A 152 17.27 -10.04 -19.47
N GLU A 153 17.47 -10.50 -18.23
CA GLU A 153 18.77 -10.92 -17.70
C GLU A 153 18.88 -12.42 -17.41
N THR A 154 17.77 -13.18 -17.45
CA THR A 154 17.77 -14.58 -17.01
C THR A 154 16.71 -15.45 -17.70
N ILE A 155 17.06 -16.70 -17.95
CA ILE A 155 16.10 -17.74 -18.42
C ILE A 155 15.42 -18.48 -17.26
N TYR A 156 15.80 -18.18 -16.02
CA TYR A 156 15.26 -18.80 -14.81
C TYR A 156 14.07 -18.00 -14.27
N LEU A 157 13.46 -18.50 -13.19
CA LEU A 157 12.32 -17.85 -12.55
C LEU A 157 12.68 -16.46 -12.01
N GLU A 158 11.97 -15.46 -12.50
CA GLU A 158 11.88 -14.13 -11.93
C GLU A 158 10.68 -14.05 -10.99
N ARG A 159 10.83 -13.33 -9.87
CA ARG A 159 9.80 -13.19 -8.85
C ARG A 159 9.04 -11.89 -9.00
N TYR A 160 7.71 -11.98 -9.01
CA TYR A 160 6.83 -10.83 -8.99
C TYR A 160 5.86 -10.92 -7.81
N ILE A 161 6.05 -10.02 -6.84
CA ILE A 161 5.17 -9.92 -5.67
C ILE A 161 3.83 -9.35 -6.12
N ILE A 162 2.74 -9.99 -5.69
CA ILE A 162 1.41 -9.41 -5.85
C ILE A 162 1.20 -8.48 -4.67
N PRO A 163 1.08 -7.15 -4.88
CA PRO A 163 1.02 -6.17 -3.80
C PRO A 163 -0.28 -6.26 -2.96
N ASP A 164 -1.20 -7.15 -3.35
CA ASP A 164 -2.54 -7.26 -2.80
C ASP A 164 -2.85 -8.68 -2.33
N SER A 165 -2.36 -8.99 -1.12
CA SER A 165 -2.47 -10.29 -0.46
C SER A 165 -3.84 -10.53 0.19
N ALA A 166 -4.93 -10.01 -0.37
CA ALA A 166 -6.26 -10.16 0.22
C ALA A 166 -7.34 -10.60 -0.80
N LEU A 167 -7.04 -10.58 -2.09
CA LEU A 167 -7.93 -11.12 -3.13
C LEU A 167 -7.82 -12.65 -3.24
N ALA A 168 -8.74 -13.36 -2.59
CA ALA A 168 -8.91 -14.79 -2.82
C ALA A 168 -9.33 -15.04 -4.28
N ALA A 169 -8.58 -15.88 -4.99
CA ALA A 169 -8.78 -16.19 -6.39
C ALA A 169 -8.65 -17.70 -6.65
N LYS A 170 -9.46 -18.17 -7.60
CA LYS A 170 -9.39 -19.54 -8.12
C LYS A 170 -8.70 -19.60 -9.48
N TYR A 171 -8.59 -18.47 -10.17
CA TYR A 171 -8.00 -18.36 -11.49
C TYR A 171 -6.96 -17.24 -11.50
N VAL A 172 -5.81 -17.52 -12.10
CA VAL A 172 -4.74 -16.55 -12.36
C VAL A 172 -4.50 -16.54 -13.88
N ARG A 173 -4.50 -15.35 -14.49
CA ARG A 173 -4.25 -15.15 -15.91
C ARG A 173 -3.03 -14.26 -16.09
N ILE A 174 -2.07 -14.73 -16.88
CA ILE A 174 -0.93 -13.94 -17.36
C ILE A 174 -1.23 -13.59 -18.81
N THR A 175 -1.26 -12.30 -19.11
CA THR A 175 -1.42 -11.79 -20.48
C THR A 175 -0.13 -11.12 -20.89
N VAL A 176 0.46 -11.56 -22.02
CA VAL A 176 1.72 -11.02 -22.55
C VAL A 176 1.40 -10.04 -23.68
N ASN A 177 1.96 -8.84 -23.60
CA ASN A 177 1.72 -7.72 -24.50
C ASN A 177 2.89 -7.53 -25.49
N GLY A 178 3.46 -8.63 -25.95
CA GLY A 178 4.65 -8.64 -26.81
C GLY A 178 5.97 -8.65 -26.01
N ASN A 179 7.06 -8.53 -26.75
CA ASN A 179 8.43 -8.47 -26.24
C ASN A 179 9.28 -7.54 -27.10
N THR A 180 10.50 -7.24 -26.68
CA THR A 180 11.37 -6.28 -27.40
C THR A 180 11.81 -6.72 -28.80
N GLU A 181 11.61 -7.99 -29.19
CA GLU A 181 11.92 -8.47 -30.54
C GLU A 181 10.69 -8.62 -31.44
N ASN A 182 9.51 -8.95 -30.89
CA ASN A 182 8.30 -9.32 -31.64
C ASN A 182 7.06 -9.51 -30.74
N ASP A 183 5.95 -9.94 -31.33
CA ASP A 183 4.63 -10.08 -30.67
C ASP A 183 4.39 -11.46 -30.03
N TRP A 184 5.40 -12.33 -29.94
CA TRP A 184 5.22 -13.66 -29.34
C TRP A 184 5.10 -13.61 -27.82
N ALA A 185 4.09 -14.30 -27.29
CA ALA A 185 4.03 -14.70 -25.89
C ALA A 185 4.79 -16.02 -25.74
N SER A 186 5.76 -16.09 -24.82
CA SER A 186 6.51 -17.34 -24.62
C SER A 186 7.01 -17.49 -23.19
N ILE A 187 6.45 -18.45 -22.45
CA ILE A 187 6.72 -18.70 -21.04
C ILE A 187 7.24 -20.13 -20.89
N THR A 188 8.36 -20.31 -20.20
CA THR A 188 8.96 -21.64 -19.96
C THR A 188 8.49 -22.24 -18.65
N GLU A 189 8.36 -21.46 -17.58
CA GLU A 189 7.93 -21.96 -16.27
C GLU A 189 7.12 -20.93 -15.48
N VAL A 190 6.18 -21.40 -14.67
CA VAL A 190 5.36 -20.59 -13.75
C VAL A 190 5.20 -21.30 -12.41
N ARG A 191 5.39 -20.54 -11.33
CA ARG A 191 4.97 -20.94 -9.97
C ARG A 191 4.05 -19.89 -9.39
N ILE A 192 2.87 -20.32 -8.97
CA ILE A 192 1.92 -19.48 -8.25
C ILE A 192 2.07 -19.84 -6.77
N LEU A 193 2.28 -18.84 -5.92
CA LEU A 193 2.29 -19.03 -4.48
C LEU A 193 1.08 -18.33 -3.87
N SER A 194 0.39 -19.07 -3.03
CA SER A 194 -0.82 -18.64 -2.36
C SER A 194 -0.81 -19.01 -0.88
N GLN A 195 -1.65 -18.33 -0.12
CA GLN A 195 -2.02 -18.74 1.23
C GLN A 195 -3.52 -19.02 1.25
N SER A 196 -3.93 -20.02 2.04
CA SER A 196 -5.34 -20.37 2.18
C SER A 196 -6.15 -19.11 2.49
N SER A 197 -7.15 -18.80 1.68
CA SER A 197 -8.11 -17.78 2.08
C SER A 197 -8.85 -18.28 3.34
N PRO A 198 -9.13 -17.41 4.33
CA PRO A 198 -10.03 -17.81 5.41
C PRO A 198 -11.35 -18.30 4.78
N PRO A 199 -11.96 -19.38 5.31
CA PRO A 199 -13.15 -19.97 4.72
C PRO A 199 -14.27 -18.94 4.55
N SER A 200 -15.08 -19.09 3.48
CA SER A 200 -16.29 -18.28 3.28
C SER A 200 -17.17 -18.31 4.53
N GLY A 201 -17.56 -17.14 5.03
CA GLY A 201 -18.14 -16.93 6.36
C GLY A 201 -17.26 -16.08 7.27
N ASN A 202 -16.31 -15.29 6.72
CA ASN A 202 -15.48 -14.43 7.56
C ASN A 202 -16.24 -13.18 7.95
N HIS A 203 -17.07 -13.32 8.99
CA HIS A 203 -17.87 -12.23 9.55
C HIS A 203 -17.07 -11.38 10.56
N THR A 204 -15.79 -11.69 10.76
CA THR A 204 -14.89 -10.95 11.66
C THR A 204 -13.53 -10.79 10.97
N LEU A 205 -13.07 -9.55 10.87
CA LEU A 205 -11.75 -9.19 10.39
C LEU A 205 -10.95 -8.64 11.57
N VAL A 206 -9.82 -9.25 11.87
CA VAL A 206 -8.85 -8.73 12.84
C VAL A 206 -7.69 -8.14 12.05
N TYR A 207 -7.37 -6.88 12.32
CA TYR A 207 -6.29 -6.14 11.68
C TYR A 207 -5.25 -5.74 12.71
N ASP A 208 -4.06 -6.35 12.61
CA ASP A 208 -2.94 -6.01 13.50
C ASP A 208 -2.40 -4.62 13.17
N LEU A 209 -2.34 -3.75 14.18
CA LEU A 209 -1.66 -2.46 14.09
C LEU A 209 -0.14 -2.73 14.15
N THR A 210 0.58 -2.34 13.09
CA THR A 210 2.03 -2.42 13.09
C THR A 210 2.64 -1.19 13.75
N SER A 211 3.89 -1.29 14.23
CA SER A 211 4.59 -0.16 14.87
C SER A 211 4.71 1.09 13.98
N SER A 212 4.52 0.95 12.66
CA SER A 212 4.56 2.05 11.69
C SER A 212 3.17 2.59 11.30
N GLU A 213 2.10 1.87 11.58
CA GLU A 213 0.74 2.25 11.21
C GLU A 213 -0.12 2.42 12.47
N THR A 214 -0.24 3.65 12.92
CA THR A 214 -1.10 4.00 14.07
C THR A 214 -2.56 4.17 13.68
N ARG A 215 -2.89 3.82 12.42
CA ARG A 215 -4.18 3.93 11.75
C ARG A 215 -4.61 2.57 11.25
N THR A 216 -5.92 2.34 11.25
CA THR A 216 -6.51 1.20 10.53
C THR A 216 -6.52 1.50 9.04
N ILE A 217 -5.56 0.92 8.31
CA ILE A 217 -5.41 1.06 6.87
C ILE A 217 -5.80 -0.26 6.21
N LEU A 218 -6.99 -0.32 5.61
CA LEU A 218 -7.51 -1.56 5.04
C LEU A 218 -7.65 -1.48 3.52
N PRO A 219 -7.38 -2.59 2.79
CA PRO A 219 -7.70 -2.70 1.38
C PRO A 219 -9.22 -2.70 1.17
N ILE A 220 -9.70 -1.78 0.33
CA ILE A 220 -11.12 -1.60 -0.03
C ILE A 220 -11.29 -1.72 -1.53
N GLN A 221 -12.29 -2.50 -1.97
CA GLN A 221 -12.77 -2.46 -3.34
C GLN A 221 -13.99 -1.56 -3.44
N MET A 222 -14.05 -0.75 -4.48
CA MET A 222 -15.21 0.07 -4.80
C MET A 222 -15.93 -0.50 -6.01
N LYS A 223 -17.27 -0.45 -6.00
CA LYS A 223 -18.09 -0.76 -7.15
C LYS A 223 -17.97 0.38 -8.17
N LEU A 224 -17.44 0.08 -9.34
CA LEU A 224 -17.30 1.06 -10.42
C LEU A 224 -18.64 1.26 -11.15
N PRO A 225 -18.83 2.39 -11.88
CA PRO A 225 -20.08 2.67 -12.58
C PRO A 225 -20.48 1.63 -13.64
N ASP A 226 -19.53 0.89 -14.19
CA ASP A 226 -19.78 -0.22 -15.13
C ASP A 226 -20.27 -1.52 -14.44
N GLY A 227 -20.40 -1.50 -13.11
CA GLY A 227 -20.81 -2.63 -12.30
C GLY A 227 -19.70 -3.63 -11.98
N THR A 228 -18.45 -3.37 -12.35
CA THR A 228 -17.30 -4.17 -11.94
C THR A 228 -16.77 -3.74 -10.57
N TRP A 229 -16.02 -4.63 -9.91
CA TRP A 229 -15.31 -4.31 -8.67
C TRP A 229 -13.91 -3.84 -9.02
N SER A 230 -13.47 -2.73 -8.44
CA SER A 230 -12.13 -2.19 -8.63
C SER A 230 -11.04 -3.15 -8.11
N GLN A 231 -9.78 -2.91 -8.48
CA GLN A 231 -8.68 -3.39 -7.65
C GLN A 231 -8.82 -2.80 -6.22
N PRO A 232 -8.44 -3.54 -5.17
CA PRO A 232 -8.35 -2.98 -3.84
C PRO A 232 -7.37 -1.82 -3.76
N VAL A 233 -7.76 -0.79 -3.01
CA VAL A 233 -6.93 0.36 -2.66
C VAL A 233 -6.95 0.49 -1.16
N LYS A 234 -5.81 0.86 -0.56
CA LYS A 234 -5.72 1.05 0.89
C LYS A 234 -6.44 2.35 1.30
N TYR A 235 -7.41 2.25 2.19
CA TYR A 235 -8.13 3.37 2.76
C TYR A 235 -7.84 3.52 4.25
N ASN A 236 -7.74 4.76 4.70
CA ASN A 236 -7.73 5.06 6.12
C ASN A 236 -9.16 5.09 6.66
N PHE A 237 -9.45 4.29 7.68
CA PHE A 237 -10.73 4.28 8.37
C PHE A 237 -10.80 5.50 9.29
N ASP A 238 -11.52 6.53 8.85
CA ASP A 238 -11.63 7.78 9.57
C ASP A 238 -13.02 7.89 10.20
N THR A 239 -13.05 7.81 11.51
CA THR A 239 -14.28 7.95 12.28
C THR A 239 -14.78 9.40 12.28
N GLY A 240 -13.88 10.38 12.10
CA GLY A 240 -14.16 11.81 12.13
C GLY A 240 -14.34 12.48 10.78
N ALA A 241 -14.39 11.70 9.69
CA ALA A 241 -14.56 12.26 8.35
C ALA A 241 -15.88 13.03 8.24
N SER A 242 -15.78 14.31 7.89
CA SER A 242 -16.96 15.19 7.70
C SER A 242 -17.57 15.05 6.31
N LEU A 243 -16.77 14.59 5.34
CA LEU A 243 -17.21 14.31 3.96
C LEU A 243 -17.40 12.80 3.76
N PRO A 244 -18.23 12.38 2.79
CA PRO A 244 -18.35 10.99 2.37
C PRO A 244 -17.01 10.37 1.96
N THR A 245 -16.99 9.04 1.88
CA THR A 245 -15.80 8.25 1.50
C THR A 245 -15.21 8.69 0.16
N ASP A 246 -13.91 8.90 0.10
CA ASP A 246 -13.25 9.40 -1.12
C ASP A 246 -13.34 8.36 -2.26
N VAL A 247 -13.57 8.84 -3.48
CA VAL A 247 -13.22 8.07 -4.68
C VAL A 247 -11.71 8.16 -4.85
N ALA A 248 -11.01 7.03 -4.79
CA ALA A 248 -9.55 7.02 -4.92
C ALA A 248 -9.10 7.62 -6.27
N PRO A 249 -7.94 8.31 -6.34
CA PRO A 249 -7.46 8.94 -7.56
C PRO A 249 -7.39 7.99 -8.76
N GLU A 250 -7.07 6.70 -8.53
CA GLU A 250 -6.96 5.72 -9.61
C GLU A 250 -8.31 5.37 -10.25
N PHE A 251 -9.42 5.65 -9.56
CA PHE A 251 -10.78 5.34 -10.03
C PHE A 251 -11.45 6.52 -10.74
N LEU A 252 -10.91 7.74 -10.66
CA LEU A 252 -11.52 8.95 -11.21
C LEU A 252 -11.99 8.80 -12.66
N SER A 253 -11.14 8.22 -13.51
CA SER A 253 -11.45 7.99 -14.93
C SER A 253 -12.66 7.08 -15.14
N ALA A 254 -12.82 6.03 -14.32
CA ALA A 254 -13.98 5.13 -14.36
C ALA A 254 -15.27 5.83 -13.94
N PHE A 255 -15.18 6.86 -13.10
CA PHE A 255 -16.28 7.75 -12.74
C PHE A 255 -16.50 8.90 -13.73
N GLY A 256 -15.74 8.97 -14.83
CA GLY A 256 -15.88 9.98 -15.87
C GLY A 256 -15.20 11.31 -15.55
N TYR A 257 -14.29 11.33 -14.57
CA TYR A 257 -13.56 12.54 -14.16
C TYR A 257 -12.09 12.49 -14.60
N GLY A 258 -11.53 13.66 -14.85
CA GLY A 258 -10.10 13.81 -15.04
C GLY A 258 -9.31 13.63 -13.74
N PRO A 259 -7.96 13.68 -13.79
CA PRO A 259 -7.10 13.52 -12.61
C PRO A 259 -7.31 14.59 -11.53
N ASP A 260 -7.94 15.71 -11.90
CA ASP A 260 -8.25 16.84 -11.01
C ASP A 260 -9.66 16.74 -10.39
N GLY A 261 -10.37 15.62 -10.59
CA GLY A 261 -11.73 15.43 -10.09
C GLY A 261 -12.72 16.42 -10.69
N VAL A 262 -13.39 17.19 -9.84
CA VAL A 262 -14.36 18.24 -10.24
C VAL A 262 -13.69 19.57 -10.63
N GLY A 263 -12.36 19.59 -10.75
CA GLY A 263 -11.56 20.78 -11.04
C GLY A 263 -11.14 21.54 -9.79
N SER A 264 -10.71 22.80 -9.93
CA SER A 264 -10.15 23.60 -8.82
C SER A 264 -11.18 24.27 -7.89
N ASP A 265 -12.47 24.14 -8.19
CA ASP A 265 -13.53 24.77 -7.41
C ASP A 265 -14.04 23.80 -6.33
N PRO A 266 -13.71 23.99 -5.04
CA PRO A 266 -14.10 23.07 -3.97
C PRO A 266 -15.61 23.03 -3.73
N SER A 267 -16.37 24.04 -4.21
CA SER A 267 -17.84 24.02 -4.12
C SER A 267 -18.48 23.00 -5.06
N LYS A 268 -17.72 22.51 -6.04
CA LYS A 268 -18.20 21.55 -7.04
C LYS A 268 -17.99 20.10 -6.65
N ARG A 269 -17.52 19.78 -5.43
CA ARG A 269 -17.37 18.39 -4.97
C ARG A 269 -18.68 17.63 -5.15
N ILE A 270 -18.62 16.41 -5.70
CA ILE A 270 -19.82 15.64 -6.05
C ILE A 270 -19.93 14.42 -5.13
N THR A 271 -21.11 14.24 -4.52
CA THR A 271 -21.45 13.01 -3.81
C THR A 271 -22.27 12.10 -4.73
N LEU A 272 -21.90 10.82 -4.76
CA LEU A 272 -22.56 9.78 -5.55
C LEU A 272 -22.95 8.61 -4.63
N PRO A 273 -23.98 7.83 -4.97
CA PRO A 273 -24.17 6.54 -4.33
C PRO A 273 -22.95 5.67 -4.65
N GLY A 274 -22.48 4.94 -3.65
CA GLY A 274 -21.37 4.03 -3.78
C GLY A 274 -21.63 2.73 -3.05
N LYS A 275 -20.82 1.74 -3.38
CA LYS A 275 -20.82 0.44 -2.70
C LYS A 275 -19.39 -0.04 -2.60
N ILE A 276 -19.02 -0.58 -1.45
CA ILE A 276 -17.66 -1.07 -1.19
C ILE A 276 -17.63 -2.52 -0.70
N LYS A 277 -16.45 -3.13 -0.77
CA LYS A 277 -16.08 -4.33 -0.01
C LYS A 277 -14.84 -4.04 0.81
N ILE A 278 -14.87 -4.42 2.08
CA ILE A 278 -13.66 -4.47 2.92
C ILE A 278 -13.00 -5.81 2.64
N VAL A 279 -11.79 -5.81 2.09
CA VAL A 279 -11.16 -7.08 1.72
C VAL A 279 -10.80 -7.85 2.98
N GLY A 280 -11.19 -9.12 3.04
CA GLY A 280 -11.05 -9.98 4.23
C GLY A 280 -12.30 -10.04 5.11
N LEU A 281 -13.32 -9.20 4.87
CA LEU A 281 -14.61 -9.25 5.55
C LEU A 281 -15.73 -9.55 4.55
N ASP A 282 -16.59 -10.52 4.85
CA ASP A 282 -17.70 -10.85 3.97
C ASP A 282 -18.79 -9.78 4.05
N GLY A 283 -19.14 -9.16 2.92
CA GLY A 283 -20.20 -8.15 2.89
C GLY A 283 -20.04 -7.18 1.72
N GLU A 284 -21.13 -6.47 1.42
CA GLU A 284 -21.15 -5.34 0.50
C GLU A 284 -21.83 -4.19 1.21
N PHE A 285 -21.13 -3.07 1.38
CA PHE A 285 -21.61 -1.94 2.18
C PHE A 285 -22.03 -0.80 1.26
N ASP A 286 -23.27 -0.33 1.40
CA ASP A 286 -23.80 0.79 0.64
C ASP A 286 -23.48 2.11 1.36
N LEU A 287 -22.76 3.01 0.70
CA LEU A 287 -22.34 4.26 1.31
C LEU A 287 -22.16 5.37 0.27
N PRO A 288 -22.36 6.64 0.61
CA PRO A 288 -22.05 7.74 -0.29
C PRO A 288 -20.54 7.83 -0.52
N VAL A 289 -20.14 7.99 -1.78
CA VAL A 289 -18.75 8.28 -2.17
C VAL A 289 -18.64 9.69 -2.72
N MET A 290 -17.47 10.31 -2.59
CA MET A 290 -17.24 11.68 -3.01
C MET A 290 -16.11 11.78 -4.03
N VAL A 291 -16.39 12.46 -5.14
CA VAL A 291 -15.35 12.96 -6.05
C VAL A 291 -14.94 14.35 -5.58
N GLN A 292 -13.69 14.45 -5.13
CA GLN A 292 -13.12 15.65 -4.55
C GLN A 292 -12.63 16.65 -5.62
N ASP A 293 -12.23 17.84 -5.18
CA ASP A 293 -11.60 18.85 -6.03
C ASP A 293 -10.09 18.59 -6.23
N LYS A 294 -9.50 19.35 -7.14
CA LYS A 294 -8.08 19.25 -7.51
C LYS A 294 -7.15 19.40 -6.30
N ALA A 295 -7.37 20.41 -5.46
CA ALA A 295 -6.48 20.69 -4.35
C ALA A 295 -6.45 19.52 -3.36
N HIS A 296 -7.59 18.84 -3.18
CA HIS A 296 -7.65 17.62 -2.38
C HIS A 296 -6.87 16.47 -3.04
N TYR A 297 -7.01 16.25 -4.35
CA TYR A 297 -6.28 15.19 -5.04
C TYR A 297 -4.77 15.45 -5.18
N ASP A 298 -4.35 16.73 -5.26
CA ASP A 298 -2.95 17.13 -5.21
C ASP A 298 -2.27 16.61 -3.93
N LEU A 299 -2.97 16.62 -2.79
CA LEU A 299 -2.42 16.13 -1.53
C LEU A 299 -2.03 14.64 -1.59
N PHE A 300 -2.76 13.80 -2.32
CA PHE A 300 -2.39 12.38 -2.47
C PHE A 300 -1.23 12.17 -3.45
N ARG A 301 -1.12 13.03 -4.47
CA ARG A 301 -0.01 12.97 -5.43
C ARG A 301 1.30 13.45 -4.81
N ASP A 302 1.22 14.51 -4.02
CA ASP A 302 2.38 15.12 -3.36
C ASP A 302 2.84 14.31 -2.14
N GLN A 303 1.93 13.55 -1.52
CA GLN A 303 2.18 12.74 -0.33
C GLN A 303 1.55 11.35 -0.46
N PRO A 304 2.03 10.49 -1.37
CA PRO A 304 1.46 9.15 -1.55
C PRO A 304 1.63 8.29 -0.29
N PRO A 305 0.95 7.12 -0.23
CA PRO A 305 1.20 6.13 0.81
C PRO A 305 2.70 5.88 1.05
N PRO A 306 3.12 5.73 2.32
CA PRO A 306 2.30 5.57 3.52
C PRO A 306 1.83 6.87 4.19
N ILE A 307 2.10 8.05 3.60
CA ILE A 307 1.84 9.34 4.25
C ILE A 307 0.35 9.68 4.22
N ARG A 308 -0.30 9.47 3.08
CA ARG A 308 -1.73 9.76 2.89
C ARG A 308 -2.43 8.63 2.16
N TYR A 309 -3.60 8.30 2.66
CA TYR A 309 -4.53 7.34 2.07
C TYR A 309 -5.87 8.02 1.85
N PRO A 310 -6.65 7.63 0.83
CA PRO A 310 -8.04 8.04 0.70
C PRO A 310 -8.83 7.66 1.98
N LEU A 311 -9.82 8.48 2.34
CA LEU A 311 -10.56 8.32 3.58
C LEU A 311 -11.80 7.47 3.35
N LEU A 312 -12.00 6.48 4.21
CA LEU A 312 -13.27 5.77 4.37
C LEU A 312 -13.97 6.35 5.58
N ARG A 313 -15.14 6.92 5.37
CA ARG A 313 -15.96 7.48 6.44
C ARG A 313 -16.68 6.36 7.16
N VAL A 314 -16.16 5.98 8.33
CA VAL A 314 -16.66 4.84 9.12
C VAL A 314 -18.13 5.00 9.51
N ALA A 315 -18.58 6.22 9.75
CA ALA A 315 -19.96 6.50 10.13
C ALA A 315 -21.00 5.98 9.12
N ASP A 316 -20.65 5.88 7.83
CA ASP A 316 -21.59 5.45 6.80
C ASP A 316 -21.82 3.93 6.79
N ILE A 317 -20.97 3.15 7.48
CA ILE A 317 -21.06 1.68 7.54
C ILE A 317 -21.28 1.15 8.97
N LEU A 318 -21.26 2.02 9.98
CA LEU A 318 -21.26 1.61 11.40
C LEU A 318 -22.59 1.00 11.87
N THR A 319 -23.64 1.07 11.07
CA THR A 319 -24.90 0.34 11.30
C THR A 319 -24.86 -1.09 10.75
N GLU A 320 -23.89 -1.42 9.90
CA GLU A 320 -23.69 -2.73 9.27
C GLU A 320 -22.48 -3.47 9.86
N VAL A 321 -21.57 -2.76 10.51
CA VAL A 321 -20.42 -3.33 11.20
C VAL A 321 -20.24 -2.75 12.60
N SER A 322 -19.62 -3.53 13.47
CA SER A 322 -19.02 -3.07 14.72
C SER A 322 -17.51 -3.00 14.58
N MET A 323 -16.87 -2.13 15.38
CA MET A 323 -15.42 -1.97 15.42
C MET A 323 -14.93 -1.91 16.86
N VAL A 324 -13.85 -2.62 17.14
CA VAL A 324 -13.16 -2.62 18.44
C VAL A 324 -11.70 -2.26 18.18
N PHE A 325 -11.26 -1.15 18.75
CA PHE A 325 -9.89 -0.66 18.63
C PHE A 325 -9.16 -0.93 19.95
N THR A 326 -8.03 -1.62 19.84
CA THR A 326 -7.07 -1.86 20.94
C THR A 326 -5.70 -1.30 20.54
N ASN A 327 -4.74 -1.31 21.45
CA ASN A 327 -3.38 -0.86 21.16
C ASN A 327 -2.61 -1.79 20.20
N GLU A 328 -3.11 -3.00 19.97
CA GLU A 328 -2.47 -4.03 19.14
C GLU A 328 -3.23 -4.31 17.85
N GLU A 329 -4.56 -4.24 17.89
CA GLU A 329 -5.41 -4.66 16.77
C GLU A 329 -6.70 -3.83 16.68
N THR A 330 -7.23 -3.75 15.46
CA THR A 330 -8.59 -3.34 15.17
C THR A 330 -9.40 -4.55 14.72
N THR A 331 -10.45 -4.89 15.47
CA THR A 331 -11.40 -5.93 15.10
C THR A 331 -12.67 -5.31 14.48
N ILE A 332 -13.05 -5.75 13.29
CA ILE A 332 -14.28 -5.37 12.59
C ILE A 332 -15.19 -6.59 12.49
N ARG A 333 -16.45 -6.46 12.90
CA ARG A 333 -17.43 -7.57 12.82
C ARG A 333 -18.68 -7.13 12.11
N LEU A 334 -19.28 -8.02 11.32
CA LEU A 334 -20.60 -7.75 10.73
C LEU A 334 -21.67 -7.60 11.83
N ARG A 335 -22.73 -6.87 11.51
CA ARG A 335 -23.83 -6.51 12.42
C ARG A 335 -24.34 -7.66 13.30
N ASP A 336 -24.49 -8.85 12.74
CA ASP A 336 -25.08 -10.00 13.44
C ASP A 336 -24.07 -10.80 14.26
N VAL A 337 -22.79 -10.42 14.23
CA VAL A 337 -21.77 -11.05 15.06
C VAL A 337 -21.77 -10.41 16.44
N PRO A 338 -21.83 -11.20 17.53
CA PRO A 338 -21.74 -10.67 18.89
C PRO A 338 -20.49 -9.81 19.10
N ILE A 339 -20.60 -8.85 20.02
CA ILE A 339 -19.50 -8.00 20.48
C ILE A 339 -19.23 -8.41 21.94
N PRO A 340 -18.32 -9.38 22.20
CA PRO A 340 -18.09 -9.91 23.55
C PRO A 340 -17.68 -8.84 24.56
N GLU A 341 -17.02 -7.78 24.10
CA GLU A 341 -16.57 -6.65 24.90
C GLU A 341 -17.75 -5.88 25.53
N LEU A 342 -18.96 -6.02 24.97
CA LEU A 342 -20.19 -5.43 25.52
C LEU A 342 -20.92 -6.33 26.54
N ALA A 343 -20.44 -7.54 26.80
CA ALA A 343 -21.14 -8.50 27.66
C ALA A 343 -21.25 -8.04 29.13
N ASP A 344 -20.27 -7.29 29.63
CA ASP A 344 -20.24 -6.76 30.99
C ASP A 344 -20.44 -5.24 31.02
N ILE A 345 -21.71 -4.83 30.95
CA ILE A 345 -22.13 -3.41 30.97
C ILE A 345 -21.64 -2.69 32.23
N SER A 346 -21.36 -3.41 33.33
CA SER A 346 -20.87 -2.80 34.58
C SER A 346 -19.44 -2.24 34.43
N LYS A 347 -18.68 -2.69 33.43
CA LYS A 347 -17.33 -2.17 33.13
C LYS A 347 -17.30 -1.09 32.06
N LEU A 348 -18.32 -1.05 31.20
CA LEU A 348 -18.37 -0.09 30.10
C LEU A 348 -18.55 1.35 30.58
N ILE A 349 -17.81 2.25 29.95
CA ILE A 349 -17.97 3.69 30.07
C ILE A 349 -18.60 4.19 28.77
N SER A 350 -19.93 4.27 28.73
CA SER A 350 -20.64 4.81 27.57
C SER A 350 -20.31 6.28 27.38
N LEU A 351 -20.06 6.66 26.13
CA LEU A 351 -19.88 8.04 25.68
C LEU A 351 -21.16 8.48 24.92
N PRO A 352 -21.34 9.79 24.64
CA PRO A 352 -22.41 10.26 23.76
C PRO A 352 -22.37 9.54 22.42
N ASP A 353 -23.50 9.41 21.73
CA ASP A 353 -23.50 8.81 20.40
C ASP A 353 -22.62 9.59 19.39
N LEU A 354 -22.40 8.97 18.23
CA LEU A 354 -21.66 9.58 17.13
C LEU A 354 -22.55 10.50 16.29
N GLN A 355 -23.57 11.16 16.85
CA GLN A 355 -24.42 12.06 16.09
C GLN A 355 -23.90 13.50 16.12
N ARG A 356 -24.27 14.26 15.09
CA ARG A 356 -24.07 15.71 15.09
C ARG A 356 -24.97 16.33 16.15
N ARG A 357 -24.44 17.32 16.89
CA ARG A 357 -25.17 18.01 17.95
C ARG A 357 -25.14 19.52 17.72
N ASP A 358 -26.14 20.21 18.25
CA ASP A 358 -26.18 21.67 18.16
C ASP A 358 -25.01 22.31 18.93
N GLY A 359 -24.41 23.33 18.33
CA GLY A 359 -23.26 24.05 18.92
C GLY A 359 -21.91 23.38 18.74
N THR A 360 -21.81 22.28 17.98
CA THR A 360 -20.51 21.67 17.67
C THR A 360 -19.73 22.52 16.66
N PRO A 361 -18.39 22.65 16.78
CA PRO A 361 -17.62 23.59 15.97
C PRO A 361 -17.56 23.28 14.47
N THR A 362 -17.89 22.05 14.05
CA THR A 362 -17.95 21.65 12.63
C THR A 362 -19.23 20.90 12.32
N SER A 363 -19.48 20.66 11.02
CA SER A 363 -20.49 19.73 10.53
C SER A 363 -20.17 18.25 10.82
N GLY A 364 -19.10 17.97 11.56
CA GLY A 364 -18.65 16.62 11.89
C GLY A 364 -19.54 15.93 12.92
N TYR A 365 -19.48 14.61 12.85
CA TYR A 365 -20.04 13.68 13.82
C TYR A 365 -19.00 13.47 14.94
N GLN A 366 -19.35 12.84 16.07
CA GLN A 366 -18.39 12.47 17.13
C GLN A 366 -17.94 13.52 18.16
N TRP A 367 -18.64 14.64 18.33
CA TRP A 367 -18.29 15.63 19.36
C TRP A 367 -18.64 15.18 20.78
N MET A 368 -17.82 15.54 21.76
CA MET A 368 -18.11 15.46 23.20
C MET A 368 -17.48 16.61 23.98
N ARG A 369 -18.01 16.93 25.15
CA ARG A 369 -17.40 17.89 26.07
C ARG A 369 -16.37 17.22 26.95
N VAL A 370 -15.22 17.86 27.08
CA VAL A 370 -14.13 17.43 27.95
C VAL A 370 -13.56 18.61 28.71
N ASP A 371 -13.02 18.36 29.90
CA ASP A 371 -12.13 19.32 30.56
C ASP A 371 -10.69 19.01 30.11
N PHE A 372 -10.02 20.02 29.54
CA PHE A 372 -8.57 20.01 29.35
C PHE A 372 -7.92 20.64 30.56
N ILE A 373 -6.99 19.93 31.18
CA ILE A 373 -6.39 20.30 32.45
C ILE A 373 -4.88 20.37 32.28
N ASN A 374 -4.27 21.40 32.85
CA ASN A 374 -2.83 21.46 33.02
C ASN A 374 -2.42 20.49 34.15
N PRO A 375 -1.66 19.43 33.87
CA PRO A 375 -1.34 18.40 34.86
C PRO A 375 -0.50 18.95 36.04
N SER A 376 0.23 20.04 35.83
CA SER A 376 1.11 20.63 36.85
C SER A 376 0.40 21.64 37.76
N THR A 377 -0.56 22.40 37.22
CA THR A 377 -1.21 23.50 37.96
C THR A 377 -2.65 23.20 38.34
N GLY A 378 -3.28 22.21 37.71
CA GLY A 378 -4.70 21.90 37.86
C GLY A 378 -5.65 22.91 37.21
N GLY A 379 -5.14 23.92 36.49
CA GLY A 379 -5.97 24.83 35.70
C GLY A 379 -6.74 24.06 34.63
N ALA A 380 -8.02 24.40 34.41
CA ALA A 380 -8.92 23.62 33.56
C ALA A 380 -9.78 24.51 32.64
N ILE A 381 -10.09 24.01 31.44
CA ILE A 381 -11.02 24.60 30.47
C ILE A 381 -11.91 23.50 29.90
N GLU A 382 -13.23 23.68 29.99
CA GLU A 382 -14.20 22.86 29.25
C GLU A 382 -14.25 23.30 27.78
N ASP A 383 -14.17 22.36 26.84
CA ASP A 383 -14.44 22.62 25.42
C ASP A 383 -14.92 21.35 24.68
N TRP A 384 -15.30 21.53 23.42
CA TRP A 384 -15.62 20.47 22.48
C TRP A 384 -14.38 19.70 22.03
N PHE A 385 -14.57 18.39 21.88
CA PHE A 385 -13.55 17.42 21.56
C PHE A 385 -14.10 16.38 20.58
N GLY A 386 -13.37 16.16 19.48
CA GLY A 386 -13.62 15.06 18.55
C GLY A 386 -12.70 13.89 18.87
N LEU A 387 -13.26 12.67 18.94
CA LEU A 387 -12.49 11.44 19.12
C LEU A 387 -12.38 10.72 17.79
N ASN A 388 -11.21 10.80 17.15
CA ASN A 388 -10.93 10.15 15.87
C ASN A 388 -9.89 9.05 16.08
N THR A 389 -10.13 7.83 15.61
CA THR A 389 -9.09 6.79 15.65
C THR A 389 -8.04 7.10 14.59
N GLY A 390 -6.75 6.95 14.94
CA GLY A 390 -5.68 7.01 13.94
C GLY A 390 -4.68 8.18 14.01
N ASP A 391 -4.79 9.08 14.97
CA ASP A 391 -3.72 10.07 15.23
C ASP A 391 -3.03 9.73 16.57
N ASP A 392 -1.74 10.04 16.72
CA ASP A 392 -1.00 9.67 17.94
C ASP A 392 -1.11 10.71 19.06
N LYS A 393 -1.52 11.92 18.70
CA LYS A 393 -1.59 13.06 19.60
C LYS A 393 -2.90 13.80 19.42
N LEU A 394 -3.38 14.38 20.52
CA LEU A 394 -4.42 15.42 20.50
C LEU A 394 -3.87 16.67 19.86
N VAL A 395 -4.65 17.35 19.02
CA VAL A 395 -4.29 18.69 18.56
C VAL A 395 -5.03 19.75 19.36
N LEU A 396 -4.29 20.64 20.02
CA LEU A 396 -4.81 21.80 20.77
C LEU A 396 -4.46 23.11 20.07
N LYS A 397 -5.37 24.09 20.10
CA LYS A 397 -5.06 25.47 19.67
C LYS A 397 -4.18 26.15 20.72
N LYS A 398 -3.15 26.86 20.29
CA LYS A 398 -2.19 27.47 21.22
C LYS A 398 -2.82 28.59 22.05
N GLN A 399 -3.31 29.65 21.41
CA GLN A 399 -3.76 30.86 22.11
C GLN A 399 -5.06 30.64 22.88
N SER A 400 -6.05 29.97 22.28
CA SER A 400 -7.36 29.73 22.91
C SER A 400 -7.34 28.66 24.01
N VAL A 401 -6.26 27.87 24.12
CA VAL A 401 -6.23 26.71 25.02
C VAL A 401 -4.96 26.64 25.81
N ALA A 402 -3.85 26.34 25.14
CA ALA A 402 -2.62 25.96 25.80
C ALA A 402 -2.03 27.15 26.57
N ASP A 403 -2.11 28.36 26.02
CA ASP A 403 -1.66 29.58 26.67
C ASP A 403 -2.58 29.96 27.85
N VAL A 404 -3.90 29.78 27.72
CA VAL A 404 -4.86 30.03 28.82
C VAL A 404 -4.64 29.05 29.97
N LEU A 405 -4.40 27.77 29.66
CA LEU A 405 -4.05 26.74 30.63
C LEU A 405 -2.61 26.83 31.13
N GLN A 406 -1.77 27.67 30.52
CA GLN A 406 -0.34 27.79 30.81
C GLN A 406 0.40 26.43 30.67
N LEU A 407 0.06 25.66 29.65
CA LEU A 407 0.72 24.37 29.38
C LEU A 407 2.20 24.60 29.05
N PRO A 408 3.11 23.72 29.50
CA PRO A 408 4.51 23.79 29.09
C PRO A 408 4.64 23.45 27.60
N LEU A 409 5.24 24.33 26.80
CA LEU A 409 5.33 24.16 25.34
C LEU A 409 6.78 23.92 24.90
N THR A 410 6.99 22.83 24.16
CA THR A 410 8.27 22.55 23.47
C THR A 410 8.10 22.69 21.98
N ARG A 411 8.74 23.69 21.36
CA ARG A 411 8.56 23.94 19.91
C ARG A 411 9.12 22.81 19.06
N THR A 412 8.33 22.28 18.13
CA THR A 412 8.73 21.19 17.21
C THR A 412 8.85 21.64 15.76
N SER A 413 8.14 22.70 15.37
CA SER A 413 8.20 23.25 14.01
C SER A 413 7.77 24.72 13.98
N SER A 414 7.66 25.31 12.78
CA SER A 414 7.16 26.67 12.62
C SER A 414 5.75 26.88 13.19
N CYS A 415 4.90 25.85 13.11
CA CYS A 415 3.49 25.90 13.48
C CYS A 415 3.11 25.03 14.69
N ASN A 416 3.99 24.17 15.19
CA ASN A 416 3.64 23.16 16.20
C ASN A 416 4.60 23.15 17.39
N TYR A 417 4.05 22.72 18.52
CA TYR A 417 4.71 22.47 19.79
C TYR A 417 4.21 21.13 20.34
N ASP A 418 5.04 20.46 21.12
CA ASP A 418 4.66 19.33 21.95
C ASP A 418 4.37 19.80 23.38
N SER A 419 3.39 19.17 24.01
CA SER A 419 2.98 19.37 25.39
C SER A 419 2.21 18.15 25.92
N GLU A 420 1.68 18.27 27.13
CA GLU A 420 0.80 17.27 27.75
C GLU A 420 -0.41 17.97 28.39
N SER A 421 -1.55 17.29 28.41
CA SER A 421 -2.76 17.75 29.10
C SER A 421 -3.53 16.57 29.68
N THR A 422 -4.09 16.72 30.88
CA THR A 422 -5.06 15.75 31.38
C THR A 422 -6.42 16.02 30.73
N ILE A 423 -7.06 14.99 30.20
CA ILE A 423 -8.36 15.08 29.52
C ILE A 423 -9.40 14.36 30.39
N VAL A 424 -10.48 15.03 30.77
CA VAL A 424 -11.57 14.42 31.54
C VAL A 424 -12.86 14.40 30.70
N PHE A 425 -13.44 13.22 30.52
CA PHE A 425 -14.63 13.01 29.70
C PHE A 425 -15.90 13.36 30.48
N LYS A 426 -16.50 14.53 30.20
CA LYS A 426 -17.61 15.07 31.01
C LYS A 426 -18.94 14.39 30.78
N GLU A 427 -19.13 13.91 29.56
CA GLU A 427 -20.37 13.28 29.13
C GLU A 427 -20.30 11.75 29.20
N ALA A 428 -19.23 11.22 29.80
CA ALA A 428 -19.11 9.80 30.05
C ALA A 428 -20.06 9.36 31.18
N SER A 429 -20.66 8.18 31.02
CA SER A 429 -21.56 7.60 32.03
C SER A 429 -20.87 7.25 33.36
N LYS A 430 -19.54 7.16 33.37
CA LYS A 430 -18.67 6.89 34.52
C LYS A 430 -17.41 7.76 34.40
N PRO A 431 -16.66 7.97 35.50
CA PRO A 431 -15.39 8.70 35.41
C PRO A 431 -14.45 8.06 34.37
N ALA A 432 -14.10 8.83 33.35
CA ALA A 432 -13.08 8.51 32.37
C ALA A 432 -12.15 9.72 32.23
N LYS A 433 -10.85 9.44 32.22
CA LYS A 433 -9.82 10.47 32.03
C LYS A 433 -8.55 9.88 31.42
N LEU A 434 -7.80 10.72 30.74
CA LEU A 434 -6.46 10.41 30.26
C LEU A 434 -5.49 11.36 30.97
N ASP A 435 -4.70 10.84 31.91
CA ASP A 435 -3.74 11.64 32.66
C ASP A 435 -2.50 11.92 31.78
N SER A 436 -2.05 13.17 31.75
CA SER A 436 -0.86 13.59 30.98
C SER A 436 -0.87 13.12 29.51
N ALA A 437 -2.02 13.24 28.84
CA ALA A 437 -2.15 12.87 27.44
C ALA A 437 -1.18 13.67 26.56
N PRO A 438 -0.45 13.04 25.63
CA PRO A 438 0.42 13.76 24.71
C PRO A 438 -0.41 14.61 23.75
N VAL A 439 -0.06 15.90 23.65
CA VAL A 439 -0.75 16.85 22.78
C VAL A 439 0.22 17.59 21.86
N GLN A 440 -0.16 17.74 20.60
CA GLN A 440 0.41 18.68 19.67
C GLN A 440 -0.33 20.02 19.79
N VAL A 441 0.33 21.04 20.30
CA VAL A 441 -0.20 22.40 20.34
C VAL A 441 0.14 23.10 19.03
N ARG A 442 -0.85 23.66 18.34
CA ARG A 442 -0.69 24.30 17.04
C ARG A 442 -1.06 25.79 17.10
N GLU A 443 -0.29 26.61 16.41
CA GLU A 443 -0.57 28.04 16.22
C GLU A 443 -1.92 28.24 15.52
N GLU A 444 -2.76 29.15 16.02
CA GLU A 444 -4.07 29.44 15.43
C GLU A 444 -4.02 30.00 14.02
N THR A 445 -2.94 30.71 13.68
CA THR A 445 -2.73 31.27 12.34
C THR A 445 -2.36 30.21 11.30
N CYS A 446 -1.98 29.00 11.73
CA CYS A 446 -1.60 27.93 10.83
C CYS A 446 -2.82 27.11 10.39
N GLN A 447 -2.96 26.85 9.09
CA GLN A 447 -4.03 26.01 8.57
C GLN A 447 -4.02 24.64 9.24
N PHE A 448 -5.15 24.21 9.78
CA PHE A 448 -5.31 22.88 10.33
C PHE A 448 -5.39 21.87 9.18
N ALA A 449 -4.67 20.75 9.29
CA ALA A 449 -4.66 19.70 8.25
C ALA A 449 -6.05 19.08 7.98
N ARG A 450 -7.05 19.33 8.85
CA ARG A 450 -8.45 18.93 8.71
C ARG A 450 -9.44 20.12 8.71
N GLY A 451 -9.04 21.28 8.16
CA GLY A 451 -9.97 22.28 7.60
C GLY A 451 -11.11 22.84 8.47
N GLY A 452 -10.98 22.93 9.79
CA GLY A 452 -12.02 23.51 10.65
C GLY A 452 -11.54 23.99 12.02
N GLU A 453 -12.45 24.67 12.72
CA GLU A 453 -12.32 25.31 14.05
C GLU A 453 -11.91 24.44 15.28
N PRO A 454 -12.02 23.09 15.34
CA PRO A 454 -11.90 22.39 16.62
C PRO A 454 -10.61 21.60 16.90
N ARG A 455 -10.50 21.22 18.19
CA ARG A 455 -9.55 20.27 18.78
C ARG A 455 -10.00 18.84 18.45
N ASN A 456 -9.08 17.99 18.00
CA ASN A 456 -9.36 16.58 17.74
C ASN A 456 -8.32 15.72 18.44
N PHE A 457 -8.76 14.65 19.09
CA PHE A 457 -7.88 13.62 19.59
C PHE A 457 -7.83 12.44 18.66
N GLY A 458 -6.61 12.08 18.31
CA GLY A 458 -6.29 10.76 17.88
C GLY A 458 -6.41 9.75 19.01
N GLY A 459 -7.33 8.81 18.91
CA GLY A 459 -7.31 7.56 19.68
C GLY A 459 -6.17 6.67 19.18
N GLY A 460 -4.94 7.15 19.24
CA GLY A 460 -3.72 6.44 18.88
C GLY A 460 -3.18 5.60 20.05
N PRO A 461 -1.93 5.12 19.95
CA PRO A 461 -1.39 4.13 20.90
C PRO A 461 -1.49 4.53 22.38
N ALA A 462 -1.26 5.81 22.72
CA ALA A 462 -1.33 6.29 24.11
C ALA A 462 -2.76 6.29 24.68
N PHE A 463 -3.78 6.44 23.84
CA PHE A 463 -5.16 6.27 24.28
C PHE A 463 -5.52 4.80 24.43
N LEU A 464 -5.13 4.02 23.42
CA LEU A 464 -5.48 2.62 23.32
C LEU A 464 -4.74 1.74 24.34
N SER A 465 -3.66 2.25 24.96
CA SER A 465 -3.02 1.61 26.10
C SER A 465 -3.83 1.70 27.40
N GLU A 466 -4.75 2.67 27.50
CA GLU A 466 -5.59 2.88 28.69
C GLU A 466 -7.04 2.42 28.46
N TYR A 467 -7.51 2.53 27.21
CA TYR A 467 -8.90 2.23 26.85
C TYR A 467 -9.01 1.45 25.55
N THR A 468 -9.79 0.37 25.57
CA THR A 468 -10.38 -0.19 24.36
C THR A 468 -11.54 0.69 23.92
N LEU A 469 -11.56 1.12 22.65
CA LEU A 469 -12.66 1.89 22.07
C LEU A 469 -13.56 0.96 21.25
N ILE A 470 -14.85 0.96 21.57
CA ILE A 470 -15.85 0.11 20.92
C ILE A 470 -16.86 1.00 20.20
N LEU A 471 -17.10 0.75 18.91
CA LEU A 471 -18.08 1.44 18.07
C LEU A 471 -19.09 0.42 17.50
N TRP A 472 -20.39 0.71 17.57
CA TRP A 472 -21.44 -0.13 17.00
C TRP A 472 -22.74 0.65 16.87
N ASP A 473 -23.50 0.49 15.78
CA ASP A 473 -24.83 1.09 15.61
C ASP A 473 -24.89 2.58 16.01
N MET A 474 -23.86 3.34 15.62
CA MET A 474 -23.64 4.76 15.97
C MET A 474 -23.37 5.07 17.45
N HIS A 475 -23.31 4.07 18.32
CA HIS A 475 -22.86 4.15 19.70
C HIS A 475 -21.34 4.06 19.82
N ARG A 476 -20.83 4.55 20.95
CA ARG A 476 -19.43 4.38 21.37
C ARG A 476 -19.31 4.18 22.88
N ALA A 477 -18.37 3.33 23.28
CA ALA A 477 -18.02 3.11 24.67
C ALA A 477 -16.52 2.92 24.82
N LEU A 478 -16.03 3.22 26.02
CA LEU A 478 -14.68 2.86 26.46
C LEU A 478 -14.77 1.67 27.40
N LEU A 479 -13.83 0.76 27.27
CA LEU A 479 -13.56 -0.29 28.24
C LEU A 479 -12.13 -0.09 28.75
N PRO A 480 -11.92 0.19 30.05
CA PRO A 480 -10.58 0.29 30.62
C PRO A 480 -9.79 -0.99 30.38
N VAL A 481 -8.53 -0.86 29.97
CA VAL A 481 -7.60 -1.98 29.69
C VAL A 481 -7.15 -2.67 30.97
#